data_AF-A0A7S1CJM3-F1
#
_entry.id   AF-A0A7S1CJM3-F1
#
_cell.length_a   1.000
_cell.length_b   1.000
_cell.length_c   1.000
_cell.angle_alpha   90.00
_cell.angle_beta   90.00
_cell.angle_gamma   90.00
#
_symmetry.space_group_name_H-M   'P 1'
#
loop_
_entity.id
_entity.type
_entity.pdbx_description
1 polymer ?
#
loop_
_entity_poly.entity_id
_entity_poly.type
_entity_poly.pdbx_seq_one_letter_code
_entity_poly.pdbx_strand_id
1 'polypeptide(L)'
;DEMSVFANHILRFVRIGFYMVVIAHILGCGWYFIGSSTLATNKGESWLWRYNVVGTSTSHRYCLSIYWAFVTVTTVGYGDIVPVSDAERYYVVCCTFVGNMAFAFMVGKITAL
;
A
#
# COMPACT_ATOMS: atom_id res chain seq x y z
N ASP A 1 -35.68 -2.42 -13.87
CA ASP A 1 -34.98 -3.06 -14.99
C ASP A 1 -33.71 -3.74 -14.51
N GLU A 2 -33.52 -5.02 -14.82
CA GLU A 2 -32.36 -5.82 -14.38
C GLU A 2 -31.01 -5.17 -14.71
N MET A 3 -30.97 -4.41 -15.80
CA MET A 3 -29.78 -3.66 -16.23
C MET A 3 -29.35 -2.58 -15.23
N SER A 4 -30.28 -1.93 -14.52
CA SER A 4 -29.92 -0.92 -13.50
C SER A 4 -29.40 -1.56 -12.22
N VAL A 5 -29.90 -2.75 -11.87
CA VAL A 5 -29.40 -3.54 -10.73
C VAL A 5 -27.96 -3.96 -11.02
N PHE A 6 -27.71 -4.55 -12.19
CA PHE A 6 -26.36 -4.95 -12.61
C PHE A 6 -25.37 -3.76 -12.66
N ALA A 7 -25.78 -2.62 -13.22
CA ALA A 7 -24.96 -1.41 -13.26
C ALA A 7 -24.59 -0.91 -11.85
N ASN A 8 -25.53 -0.95 -10.90
CA ASN A 8 -25.28 -0.55 -9.51
C ASN A 8 -24.25 -1.44 -8.81
N HIS A 9 -24.24 -2.75 -9.07
CA HIS A 9 -23.21 -3.65 -8.54
C HIS A 9 -21.84 -3.32 -9.13
N ILE A 10 -21.73 -3.14 -10.45
CA ILE A 10 -20.48 -2.76 -11.11
C ILE A 10 -19.94 -1.44 -10.54
N LEU A 11 -20.78 -0.41 -10.44
CA LEU A 11 -20.36 0.90 -9.92
C LEU A 11 -19.85 0.82 -8.49
N ARG A 12 -20.42 -0.07 -7.66
CA ARG A 12 -19.92 -0.32 -6.29
C ARG A 12 -18.53 -0.95 -6.30
N PHE A 13 -18.30 -1.99 -7.11
CA PHE A 13 -16.98 -2.62 -7.22
C PHE A 13 -15.92 -1.65 -7.74
N VAL A 14 -16.25 -0.86 -8.78
CA VAL A 14 -15.35 0.17 -9.33
C VAL A 14 -15.00 1.22 -8.27
N ARG A 15 -15.99 1.68 -7.49
CA ARG A 15 -15.77 2.65 -6.42
C ARG A 15 -14.84 2.11 -5.33
N ILE A 16 -14.99 0.85 -4.93
CA ILE A 16 -14.11 0.20 -3.94
C ILE A 16 -12.69 0.04 -4.48
N GLY A 17 -12.56 -0.42 -5.73
CA GLY A 17 -11.25 -0.53 -6.40
C GLY A 17 -10.53 0.82 -6.47
N PHE A 18 -11.25 1.91 -6.77
CA PHE A 18 -10.68 3.26 -6.75
C PHE A 18 -10.17 3.66 -5.35
N TYR A 19 -10.97 3.45 -4.30
CA TYR A 19 -10.54 3.76 -2.92
C TYR A 19 -9.32 2.94 -2.50
N MET A 20 -9.25 1.66 -2.87
CA MET A 20 -8.08 0.81 -2.64
C MET A 20 -6.82 1.37 -3.30
N VAL A 21 -6.91 1.82 -4.55
CA VAL A 21 -5.78 2.43 -5.27
C VAL A 21 -5.33 3.73 -4.60
N VAL A 22 -6.26 4.57 -4.15
CA VAL A 22 -5.93 5.82 -3.45
C VAL A 22 -5.22 5.55 -2.12
N ILE A 23 -5.72 4.60 -1.32
CA ILE A 23 -5.07 4.20 -0.06
C ILE A 23 -3.67 3.65 -0.34
N ALA A 24 -3.53 2.74 -1.32
CA ALA A 24 -2.23 2.19 -1.70
C ALA A 24 -1.27 3.27 -2.20
N HIS A 25 -1.75 4.29 -2.91
CA HIS A 25 -0.95 5.44 -3.32
C HIS A 25 -0.43 6.24 -2.14
N ILE A 26 -1.29 6.60 -1.19
CA ILE A 26 -0.91 7.39 -0.01
C ILE A 26 0.11 6.62 0.85
N LEU A 27 -0.18 5.34 1.14
CA LEU A 27 0.70 4.50 1.97
C LEU A 27 2.01 4.14 1.24
N GLY A 28 1.96 3.90 -0.07
CA GLY A 28 3.16 3.63 -0.87
C GLY A 28 4.07 4.85 -0.97
N CYS A 29 3.52 6.04 -1.19
CA CYS A 29 4.30 7.27 -1.20
C CYS A 29 4.94 7.55 0.17
N GLY A 30 4.22 7.30 1.27
CA GLY A 30 4.80 7.43 2.61
C GLY A 30 5.89 6.38 2.89
N TRP A 31 5.72 5.15 2.43
CA TRP A 31 6.75 4.10 2.51
C TRP A 31 8.05 4.49 1.79
N TYR A 32 7.92 5.02 0.57
CA TYR A 32 9.07 5.57 -0.16
C TYR A 32 9.70 6.74 0.58
N PHE A 33 8.88 7.68 1.07
CA PHE A 33 9.37 8.86 1.79
C PHE A 33 10.20 8.47 3.02
N ILE A 34 9.69 7.58 3.87
CA ILE A 34 10.42 7.09 5.05
C ILE A 34 11.73 6.40 4.64
N GLY A 35 11.70 5.47 3.68
CA GLY A 35 12.92 4.81 3.20
C GLY A 35 13.93 5.76 2.55
N SER A 36 13.44 6.84 1.94
CA SER A 36 14.28 7.87 1.30
C SER A 36 14.92 8.84 2.30
N SER A 37 14.28 9.04 3.46
CA SER A 37 14.74 9.98 4.49
C SER A 37 16.08 9.60 5.11
N THR A 38 16.45 8.32 5.07
CA THR A 38 17.71 7.80 5.61
C THR A 38 18.81 7.68 4.54
N LEU A 39 18.54 8.05 3.28
CA LEU A 39 19.53 7.93 2.19
C LEU A 39 20.76 8.81 2.39
N ALA A 40 20.62 9.97 3.01
CA ALA A 40 21.70 10.92 3.22
C ALA A 40 22.56 10.62 4.45
N THR A 41 21.98 9.98 5.47
CA THR A 41 22.60 9.80 6.79
C THR A 41 23.13 8.38 7.00
N ASN A 42 22.37 7.34 6.65
CA ASN A 42 22.68 5.96 7.02
C ASN A 42 22.53 5.00 5.84
N LYS A 43 23.61 4.84 5.05
CA LYS A 43 23.65 3.85 3.96
C LYS A 43 23.44 2.44 4.53
N GLY A 44 22.48 1.70 3.98
CA GLY A 44 22.19 0.32 4.39
C GLY A 44 21.03 0.14 5.38
N GLU A 45 20.48 1.21 5.94
CA GLU A 45 19.43 1.11 6.96
C GLU A 45 18.00 1.17 6.43
N SER A 46 17.78 1.38 5.12
CA SER A 46 16.44 1.37 4.52
C SER A 46 16.19 0.22 3.57
N TRP A 47 14.91 -0.07 3.33
CA TRP A 47 14.48 -1.03 2.31
C TRP A 47 15.05 -0.70 0.93
N LEU A 48 15.19 0.60 0.60
CA LEU A 48 15.78 1.05 -0.66
C LEU A 48 17.22 0.56 -0.82
N TRP A 49 18.04 0.60 0.24
CA TRP A 49 19.39 0.06 0.20
C TRP A 49 19.41 -1.47 0.21
N ARG A 50 18.60 -2.10 1.07
CA ARG A 50 18.54 -3.56 1.24
C ARG A 50 18.20 -4.30 -0.04
N TYR A 51 17.36 -3.70 -0.89
CA TYR A 51 16.92 -4.26 -2.16
C TYR A 51 17.56 -3.57 -3.38
N ASN A 52 18.60 -2.76 -3.18
CA ASN A 52 19.35 -2.09 -4.24
C ASN A 52 18.48 -1.26 -5.20
N VAL A 53 17.51 -0.54 -4.63
CA VAL A 53 16.49 0.25 -5.35
C VAL A 53 16.88 1.72 -5.48
N VAL A 54 17.94 2.16 -4.79
CA VAL A 54 18.40 3.57 -4.76
C VAL A 54 18.83 4.07 -6.14
N GLY A 55 19.35 3.20 -7.01
CA GLY A 55 19.84 3.54 -8.35
C GLY A 55 18.82 3.38 -9.49
N THR A 56 17.64 2.83 -9.21
CA THR A 56 16.66 2.48 -10.27
C THR A 56 15.84 3.69 -10.71
N SER A 57 15.07 3.57 -11.80
CA SER A 57 14.15 4.61 -12.24
C SER A 57 13.08 4.95 -11.18
N THR A 58 12.56 6.18 -11.21
CA THR A 58 11.46 6.62 -10.34
C THR A 58 10.22 5.75 -10.49
N SER A 59 9.90 5.32 -11.73
CA SER A 59 8.79 4.42 -12.01
C SER A 59 8.95 3.08 -11.29
N HIS A 60 10.15 2.51 -11.28
CA HIS A 60 10.41 1.24 -10.59
C HIS A 60 10.23 1.37 -9.08
N ARG A 61 10.77 2.44 -8.47
CA ARG A 61 10.63 2.71 -7.02
C ARG A 61 9.17 2.91 -6.65
N TYR A 62 8.42 3.65 -7.46
CA TYR A 62 7.00 3.87 -7.27
C TYR A 62 6.23 2.55 -7.34
N CYS A 63 6.44 1.74 -8.38
CA CYS A 63 5.77 0.44 -8.53
C CYS A 63 6.02 -0.47 -7.32
N LEU A 64 7.26 -0.57 -6.83
CA LEU A 64 7.58 -1.38 -5.65
C LEU A 64 6.92 -0.83 -4.37
N SER A 65 6.84 0.48 -4.23
CA SER A 65 6.22 1.12 -3.07
C SER A 65 4.70 0.91 -3.04
N ILE A 66 4.04 1.02 -4.20
CA ILE A 66 2.62 0.71 -4.35
C ILE A 66 2.36 -0.78 -4.15
N TYR A 67 3.21 -1.64 -4.71
CA TYR A 67 3.13 -3.08 -4.51
C TYR A 67 3.18 -3.44 -3.02
N TRP A 68 4.17 -2.92 -2.30
CA TRP A 68 4.29 -3.10 -0.85
C TRP A 68 3.02 -2.66 -0.11
N ALA A 69 2.51 -1.46 -0.44
CA ALA A 69 1.30 -0.94 0.20
C ALA A 69 0.08 -1.82 -0.11
N PHE A 70 -0.07 -2.27 -1.36
CA PHE A 70 -1.19 -3.09 -1.79
C PHE A 70 -1.20 -4.45 -1.08
N VAL A 71 -0.08 -5.17 -1.05
CA VAL A 71 0.01 -6.48 -0.39
C VAL A 71 -0.12 -6.38 1.13
N THR A 72 0.24 -5.23 1.72
CA THR A 72 0.06 -4.95 3.15
C THR A 72 -1.43 -4.69 3.47
N VAL A 73 -2.09 -3.78 2.75
CA VAL A 73 -3.50 -3.40 2.99
C VAL A 73 -4.46 -4.55 2.69
N THR A 74 -4.15 -5.36 1.69
CA THR A 74 -4.92 -6.57 1.36
C THR A 74 -4.57 -7.75 2.27
N THR A 75 -3.68 -7.58 3.24
CA THR A 75 -3.22 -8.61 4.18
C THR A 75 -2.59 -9.84 3.53
N VAL A 76 -2.18 -9.74 2.26
CA VAL A 76 -1.51 -10.83 1.53
C VAL A 76 -0.09 -11.05 2.08
N GLY A 77 0.67 -9.97 2.26
CA GLY A 77 1.92 -9.99 3.02
C GLY A 77 2.97 -11.01 2.57
N TYR A 78 3.38 -11.00 1.29
CA TYR A 78 4.38 -11.94 0.76
C TYR A 78 5.73 -11.92 1.50
N GLY A 79 6.07 -10.82 2.17
CA GLY A 79 7.29 -10.70 2.98
C GLY A 79 8.58 -10.54 2.17
N ASP A 80 8.47 -10.24 0.88
CA ASP A 80 9.58 -9.96 -0.04
C ASP A 80 10.15 -8.55 0.11
N ILE A 81 9.36 -7.60 0.61
CA ILE A 81 9.79 -6.27 1.02
C ILE A 81 9.41 -6.08 2.49
N VAL A 82 10.41 -5.85 3.34
CA VAL A 82 10.26 -5.72 4.79
C VAL A 82 10.97 -4.47 5.33
N PRO A 83 10.51 -3.90 6.46
CA PRO A 83 11.21 -2.80 7.11
C PRO A 83 12.58 -3.21 7.65
N VAL A 84 13.54 -2.32 7.45
CA VAL A 84 14.95 -2.47 7.83
C VAL A 84 15.27 -1.57 9.02
N SER A 85 14.83 -0.31 8.98
CA SER A 85 15.01 0.65 10.09
C SER A 85 13.82 0.68 11.06
N ASP A 86 14.05 1.20 12.26
CA ASP A 86 12.97 1.37 13.25
C ASP A 86 11.89 2.36 12.77
N ALA A 87 12.28 3.42 12.07
CA ALA A 87 11.33 4.36 11.47
C ALA A 87 10.39 3.66 10.47
N GLU A 88 10.93 2.78 9.63
CA GLU A 88 10.14 1.94 8.73
C GLU A 88 9.24 0.99 9.53
N ARG A 89 9.74 0.35 10.60
CA ARG A 89 8.92 -0.54 11.46
C ARG A 89 7.73 0.20 12.08
N TYR A 90 7.94 1.37 12.67
CA TYR A 90 6.86 2.20 13.22
C TYR A 90 5.85 2.58 12.15
N TYR A 91 6.32 2.96 10.96
CA TYR A 91 5.46 3.27 9.84
C TYR A 91 4.59 2.08 9.40
N VAL A 92 5.19 0.89 9.25
CA VAL A 92 4.47 -0.34 8.88
C VAL A 92 3.40 -0.67 9.91
N VAL A 93 3.70 -0.57 11.20
CA VAL A 93 2.71 -0.80 12.27
C VAL A 93 1.50 0.11 12.10
N CYS A 94 1.73 1.43 11.97
CA CYS A 94 0.66 2.40 11.76
C CYS A 94 -0.15 2.12 10.48
N CYS A 95 0.52 1.82 9.37
CA CYS A 95 -0.12 1.52 8.09
C CYS A 95 -0.96 0.25 8.14
N THR A 96 -0.51 -0.77 8.86
CA THR A 96 -1.23 -2.03 9.00
C THR A 96 -2.55 -1.80 9.74
N PHE A 97 -2.57 -1.01 10.81
CA PHE A 97 -3.81 -0.66 11.51
C PHE A 97 -4.78 0.14 10.62
N VAL A 98 -4.30 1.21 9.99
CA VAL A 98 -5.13 2.10 9.17
C VAL A 98 -5.64 1.41 7.91
N GLY A 99 -4.74 0.72 7.20
CA GLY A 99 -5.02 0.01 5.96
C GLY A 99 -6.01 -1.13 6.16
N ASN A 100 -5.79 -1.98 7.17
CA ASN A 100 -6.65 -3.13 7.42
C ASN A 100 -8.04 -2.69 7.93
N MET A 101 -8.12 -1.64 8.74
CA MET A 101 -9.41 -1.09 9.17
C MET A 101 -10.21 -0.55 7.97
N ALA A 102 -9.57 0.19 7.08
CA ALA A 102 -10.21 0.67 5.85
C ALA A 102 -10.64 -0.50 4.94
N PHE A 103 -9.78 -1.50 4.76
CA PHE A 103 -10.07 -2.68 3.94
C PHE A 103 -11.25 -3.50 4.52
N ALA A 104 -11.23 -3.79 5.82
CA ALA A 104 -12.30 -4.52 6.50
C ALA A 104 -13.64 -3.78 6.41
N PHE A 105 -13.64 -2.46 6.58
CA PHE A 105 -14.84 -1.65 6.41
C PHE A 105 -15.39 -1.72 4.97
N MET A 106 -14.51 -1.67 3.97
CA MET A 106 -14.92 -1.79 2.56
C MET A 106 -15.53 -3.17 2.26
N VAL A 107 -14.91 -4.25 2.73
CA VAL A 107 -15.43 -5.63 2.56
C VAL A 107 -16.76 -5.81 3.30
N GLY A 108 -16.90 -5.25 4.50
CA GLY A 108 -18.15 -5.25 5.25
C GLY A 108 -19.30 -4.60 4.47
N LYS A 109 -19.03 -3.50 3.74
CA LYS A 109 -20.02 -2.85 2.87
C LYS A 109 -20.40 -3.68 1.64
N ILE A 110 -19.56 -4.62 1.20
CA ILE A 110 -19.91 -5.58 0.14
C ILE A 110 -20.81 -6.69 0.68
N THR A 111 -20.61 -7.08 1.95
CA THR A 111 -21.30 -8.25 2.56
C THR A 111 -22.64 -7.88 3.19
N ALA A 112 -22.82 -6.63 3.64
CA ALA A 112 -24.10 -6.12 4.19
C ALA A 112 -25.18 -5.88 3.10
N LEU A 113 -25.15 -6.68 2.04
CA LEU A 113 -25.96 -6.64 0.83
C LEU A 113 -26.87 -7.86 0.82
#